data_AF-A0A645DG29-F1
#
_entry.id   AF-A0A645DG29-F1
#
_cell.length_a   1.000
_cell.length_b   1.000
_cell.length_c   1.000
_cell.angle_alpha   90.00
_cell.angle_beta   90.00
_cell.angle_gamma   90.00
#
_symmetry.space_group_name_H-M   'P 1'
#
loop_
_entity.id
_entity.type
_entity.pdbx_description
1 polymer ?
#
loop_
_entity_poly.entity_id
_entity_poly.type
_entity_poly.pdbx_seq_one_letter_code
_entity_poly.pdbx_strand_id
1 'polypeptide(L)'
;MEKLKSSFLNSEKLQKHVRFLFSNGSMYLKFNSNLLYHGCIPVNDDGSFKKVKIGSSGKYYSGKSYFDRLEILVREGYFHINNPEARLYGMDITWYLWTGPDSPLFGKDKMTTFERYFIDDKETHVEKKSPYFKLEDSEKMCRMIFEEFGLNPEVSHIINGHMPVKLKSGESPIRANGKLLVIDGGFSRAYQKATGIAGYTLIYNSYGLLLVSHDPFESTQVAIEEEKDIHSTTMVLEKEVERKRVRDTDDGEKLIAQIKDLEMLLDAYRIGLIKEQR
;
A
#
# COMPACT_ATOMS: atom_id res chain seq x y z
N MET A 1 18.73 13.86 -24.31
CA MET A 1 18.38 12.63 -23.55
C MET A 1 19.55 12.07 -22.73
N GLU A 2 20.75 11.89 -23.30
CA GLU A 2 21.89 11.33 -22.56
C GLU A 2 22.28 12.09 -21.29
N LYS A 3 22.30 13.43 -21.32
CA LYS A 3 22.58 14.24 -20.13
C LYS A 3 21.57 14.02 -19.01
N LEU A 4 20.28 13.90 -19.36
CA LEU A 4 19.21 13.65 -18.40
C LEU A 4 19.38 12.25 -17.78
N LYS A 5 19.53 11.23 -18.61
CA LYS A 5 19.79 9.86 -18.17
C LYS A 5 21.00 9.78 -17.24
N SER A 6 22.12 10.39 -17.62
CA SER A 6 23.34 10.46 -16.80
C SER A 6 23.08 11.13 -15.45
N SER A 7 22.28 12.20 -15.40
CA SER A 7 21.97 12.91 -14.16
C SER A 7 21.20 12.03 -13.17
N PHE A 8 20.28 11.18 -13.64
CA PHE A 8 19.54 10.25 -12.79
C PHE A 8 20.37 9.03 -12.37
N LEU A 9 21.14 8.45 -13.29
CA LEU A 9 21.96 7.26 -13.00
C LEU A 9 23.10 7.56 -12.03
N ASN A 10 23.72 8.74 -12.13
CA ASN A 10 24.86 9.13 -11.31
C ASN A 10 24.48 9.91 -10.03
N SER A 11 23.20 10.14 -9.77
CA SER A 11 22.75 10.79 -8.54
C SER A 11 22.84 9.83 -7.35
N GLU A 12 23.92 9.93 -6.57
CA GLU A 12 24.17 9.08 -5.39
C GLU A 12 22.96 9.05 -4.43
N LYS A 13 22.39 10.23 -4.13
CA LYS A 13 21.22 10.35 -3.23
C LYS A 13 20.01 9.60 -3.78
N LEU A 14 19.71 9.76 -5.07
CA LEU A 14 18.59 9.06 -5.69
C LEU A 14 18.82 7.54 -5.66
N GLN A 15 20.02 7.08 -6.00
CA GLN A 15 20.36 5.65 -5.96
C GLN A 15 20.22 5.08 -4.55
N LYS A 16 20.65 5.81 -3.51
CA LYS A 16 20.49 5.42 -2.10
C LYS A 16 19.02 5.30 -1.71
N HIS A 17 18.19 6.27 -2.10
CA HIS A 17 16.75 6.24 -1.80
C HIS A 17 16.04 5.09 -2.53
N VAL A 18 16.30 4.92 -3.82
CA VAL A 18 15.71 3.81 -4.61
C VAL A 18 16.13 2.46 -4.05
N ARG A 19 17.41 2.28 -3.70
CA ARG A 19 17.88 1.06 -3.04
C ARG A 19 17.15 0.81 -1.72
N PHE A 20 17.00 1.83 -0.88
CA PHE A 20 16.27 1.70 0.38
C PHE A 20 14.83 1.21 0.17
N LEU A 21 14.12 1.78 -0.81
CA LEU A 21 12.76 1.36 -1.16
C LEU A 21 12.73 -0.10 -1.64
N PHE A 22 13.67 -0.52 -2.48
CA PHE A 22 13.75 -1.92 -2.93
C PHE A 22 14.12 -2.91 -1.82
N SER A 23 14.95 -2.48 -0.86
CA SER A 23 15.37 -3.33 0.25
C SER A 23 14.31 -3.50 1.34
N ASN A 24 13.48 -2.47 1.58
CA ASN A 24 12.56 -2.45 2.73
C ASN A 24 11.08 -2.35 2.34
N GLY A 25 10.79 -1.85 1.13
CA GLY A 25 9.42 -1.74 0.64
C GLY A 25 8.85 -3.09 0.24
N SER A 26 7.53 -3.15 0.16
CA SER A 26 6.79 -4.30 -0.36
C SER A 26 5.57 -3.83 -1.14
N MET A 27 5.07 -4.67 -2.03
CA MET A 27 3.85 -4.38 -2.81
C MET A 27 2.60 -4.31 -1.92
N TYR A 28 2.64 -4.95 -0.75
CA TYR A 28 1.63 -4.87 0.29
C TYR A 28 2.28 -5.08 1.66
N LEU A 29 1.64 -4.63 2.74
CA LEU A 29 2.10 -4.87 4.10
C LEU A 29 0.95 -5.42 4.94
N LYS A 30 1.20 -6.48 5.68
CA LYS A 30 0.32 -6.95 6.75
C LYS A 30 0.90 -6.47 8.08
N PHE A 31 0.11 -5.79 8.88
CA PHE A 31 0.56 -5.29 10.18
C PHE A 31 -0.59 -5.15 11.17
N ASN A 32 -0.56 -5.94 12.25
CA ASN A 32 -1.56 -5.93 13.32
C ASN A 32 -2.99 -6.04 12.79
N SER A 33 -3.24 -7.07 11.98
CA SER A 33 -4.51 -7.31 11.27
C SER A 33 -4.88 -6.27 10.20
N ASN A 34 -4.05 -5.26 9.93
CA ASN A 34 -4.27 -4.34 8.81
C ASN A 34 -3.58 -4.83 7.54
N LEU A 35 -4.23 -4.67 6.39
CA LEU A 35 -3.66 -4.89 5.07
C LEU A 35 -3.47 -3.56 4.36
N LEU A 36 -2.22 -3.20 4.07
CA LEU A 36 -1.86 -1.98 3.37
C LEU A 36 -1.47 -2.33 1.94
N TYR A 37 -2.07 -1.67 0.95
CA TYR A 37 -1.61 -1.68 -0.43
C TYR A 37 -1.93 -0.35 -1.11
N HIS A 38 -1.17 -0.01 -2.14
CA HIS A 38 -1.26 1.32 -2.74
C HIS A 38 -2.58 1.53 -3.48
N GLY A 39 -2.82 0.82 -4.59
CA GLY A 39 -3.90 1.09 -5.54
C GLY A 39 -5.10 0.17 -5.40
N CYS A 40 -5.00 -1.01 -5.99
CA CYS A 40 -6.11 -1.96 -6.08
C CYS A 40 -5.60 -3.40 -6.17
N ILE A 41 -6.50 -4.36 -6.01
CA ILE A 41 -6.24 -5.76 -6.36
C ILE A 41 -6.98 -6.09 -7.66
N PRO A 42 -6.32 -6.67 -8.68
CA PRO A 42 -7.00 -7.07 -9.91
C PRO A 42 -8.12 -8.08 -9.66
N VAL A 43 -9.34 -7.69 -10.01
CA VAL A 43 -10.55 -8.51 -9.91
C VAL A 43 -11.35 -8.42 -11.20
N ASN A 44 -12.16 -9.44 -11.45
CA ASN A 44 -13.17 -9.44 -12.51
C ASN A 44 -14.42 -8.68 -12.04
N ASP A 45 -15.37 -8.42 -12.95
CA ASP A 45 -16.63 -7.73 -12.61
C ASP A 45 -17.50 -8.50 -11.59
N ASP A 46 -17.30 -9.82 -11.45
CA ASP A 46 -17.97 -10.65 -10.44
C ASP A 46 -17.29 -10.63 -9.06
N GLY A 47 -16.17 -9.92 -8.92
CA GLY A 47 -15.37 -9.83 -7.69
C GLY A 47 -14.36 -10.95 -7.48
N SER A 48 -14.29 -11.95 -8.37
CA SER A 48 -13.25 -12.98 -8.32
C SER A 48 -11.87 -12.40 -8.68
N PHE A 49 -10.80 -12.92 -8.07
CA PHE A 49 -9.44 -12.46 -8.39
C PHE A 49 -9.09 -12.74 -9.84
N LYS A 50 -8.66 -11.69 -10.54
CA LYS A 50 -8.29 -11.80 -11.95
C LYS A 50 -6.99 -12.58 -12.09
N LYS A 51 -6.98 -13.55 -13.01
CA LYS A 51 -5.77 -14.29 -13.37
C LYS A 51 -4.98 -13.51 -14.41
N VAL A 52 -3.77 -13.10 -14.04
CA VAL A 52 -2.86 -12.33 -14.89
C VAL A 52 -1.68 -13.21 -15.28
N LYS A 53 -1.37 -13.24 -16.57
CA LYS A 53 -0.20 -13.95 -17.10
C LYS A 53 1.02 -13.04 -16.99
N ILE A 54 2.03 -13.45 -16.23
CA ILE A 54 3.26 -12.65 -16.04
C ILE A 54 4.50 -13.53 -15.87
N GLY A 55 5.65 -13.01 -16.29
CA GLY A 55 6.93 -13.71 -16.36
C GLY A 55 7.14 -14.45 -17.68
N SER A 56 8.41 -14.74 -17.98
CA SER A 56 8.84 -15.53 -19.14
C SER A 56 8.24 -16.95 -19.18
N SER A 57 7.94 -17.54 -18.02
CA SER A 57 7.24 -18.84 -17.94
C SER A 57 5.80 -18.82 -18.46
N GLY A 58 5.18 -17.64 -18.60
CA GLY A 58 3.78 -17.52 -18.99
C GLY A 58 2.78 -18.11 -17.99
N LYS A 59 3.17 -18.26 -16.71
CA LYS A 59 2.27 -18.73 -15.65
C LYS A 59 1.25 -17.65 -15.27
N TYR A 60 0.05 -18.10 -14.90
CA TYR A 60 -0.99 -17.24 -14.35
C TYR A 60 -0.87 -17.10 -12.84
N TYR A 61 -1.09 -15.90 -12.35
CA TYR A 61 -1.13 -15.56 -10.94
C TYR A 61 -2.38 -14.71 -10.66
N SER A 62 -2.87 -14.74 -9.43
CA SER A 62 -4.02 -13.96 -8.98
C SER A 62 -3.90 -13.67 -7.48
N GLY A 63 -4.64 -12.67 -6.98
CA GLY A 63 -4.66 -12.34 -5.56
C GLY A 63 -3.26 -12.08 -5.00
N LYS A 64 -2.96 -12.65 -3.84
CA LYS A 64 -1.67 -12.50 -3.14
C LYS A 64 -0.50 -12.99 -3.99
N SER A 65 -0.66 -14.13 -4.67
CA SER A 65 0.41 -14.73 -5.48
C SER A 65 0.87 -13.84 -6.63
N TYR A 66 -0.03 -12.97 -7.15
CA TYR A 66 0.32 -12.00 -8.19
C TYR A 66 1.19 -10.87 -7.64
N PHE A 67 0.86 -10.34 -6.45
CA PHE A 67 1.67 -9.35 -5.76
C PHE A 67 3.06 -9.90 -5.43
N ASP A 68 3.12 -11.12 -4.87
CA ASP A 68 4.40 -11.78 -4.55
C ASP A 68 5.26 -11.96 -5.82
N ARG A 69 4.64 -12.33 -6.95
CA ARG A 69 5.38 -12.49 -8.21
C ARG A 69 5.87 -11.15 -8.78
N LEU A 70 5.04 -10.11 -8.77
CA LEU A 70 5.45 -8.76 -9.18
C LEU A 70 6.63 -8.29 -8.35
N GLU A 71 6.57 -8.52 -7.05
CA GLU A 71 7.61 -8.12 -6.11
C GLU A 71 8.98 -8.75 -6.44
N ILE A 72 9.00 -10.04 -6.80
CA ILE A 72 10.21 -10.72 -7.28
C ILE A 72 10.70 -10.08 -8.58
N LEU A 73 9.82 -9.90 -9.56
CA LEU A 73 10.17 -9.40 -10.89
C LEU A 73 10.77 -7.99 -10.87
N VAL A 74 10.20 -7.07 -10.07
CA VAL A 74 10.72 -5.70 -9.97
C VAL A 74 12.09 -5.69 -9.26
N ARG A 75 12.31 -6.58 -8.27
CA ARG A 75 13.63 -6.75 -7.64
C ARG A 75 14.66 -7.40 -8.57
N GLU A 76 14.27 -8.35 -9.42
CA GLU A 76 15.12 -8.86 -10.49
C GLU A 76 15.53 -7.71 -11.43
N GLY A 77 14.60 -6.84 -11.81
CA GLY A 77 14.87 -5.65 -12.64
C GLY A 77 15.92 -4.69 -12.04
N TYR A 78 15.96 -4.58 -10.71
CA TYR A 78 16.87 -3.68 -10.01
C TYR A 78 18.21 -4.33 -9.61
N PHE A 79 18.19 -5.53 -9.01
CA PHE A 79 19.37 -6.16 -8.41
C PHE A 79 20.06 -7.23 -9.28
N HIS A 80 19.37 -7.88 -10.22
CA HIS A 80 19.95 -8.99 -10.98
C HIS A 80 20.82 -8.50 -12.16
N ILE A 81 22.07 -8.13 -11.86
CA ILE A 81 23.01 -7.65 -12.89
C ILE A 81 23.50 -8.79 -13.80
N ASN A 82 23.56 -10.02 -13.29
CA ASN A 82 24.17 -11.17 -13.98
C ASN A 82 23.22 -11.91 -14.93
N ASN A 83 21.95 -11.50 -15.03
CA ASN A 83 20.98 -12.06 -15.98
C ASN A 83 20.30 -10.91 -16.75
N PRO A 84 20.88 -10.46 -17.87
CA PRO A 84 20.39 -9.30 -18.61
C PRO A 84 18.94 -9.42 -19.10
N GLU A 85 18.50 -10.63 -19.49
CA GLU A 85 17.14 -10.87 -19.98
C GLU A 85 16.12 -10.74 -18.85
N ALA A 86 16.36 -11.41 -17.71
CA ALA A 86 15.49 -11.30 -16.54
C ALA A 86 15.44 -9.86 -16.01
N ARG A 87 16.59 -9.17 -16.02
CA ARG A 87 16.69 -7.77 -15.62
C ARG A 87 15.85 -6.86 -16.53
N LEU A 88 15.97 -7.01 -17.85
CA LEU A 88 15.20 -6.22 -18.80
C LEU A 88 13.70 -6.45 -18.59
N TYR A 89 13.29 -7.72 -18.46
CA TYR A 89 11.89 -8.04 -18.17
C TYR A 89 11.40 -7.40 -16.87
N GLY A 90 12.18 -7.45 -15.78
CA GLY A 90 11.85 -6.80 -14.52
C GLY A 90 11.75 -5.27 -14.62
N MET A 91 12.58 -4.64 -15.46
CA MET A 91 12.47 -3.22 -15.77
C MET A 91 11.18 -2.91 -16.52
N ASP A 92 10.81 -3.74 -17.51
CA ASP A 92 9.53 -3.62 -18.22
C ASP A 92 8.34 -3.80 -17.27
N ILE A 93 8.43 -4.71 -16.29
CA ILE A 93 7.41 -4.85 -15.25
C ILE A 93 7.31 -3.60 -14.37
N THR A 94 8.43 -2.96 -14.05
CA THR A 94 8.41 -1.70 -13.30
C THR A 94 7.65 -0.61 -14.06
N TRP A 95 7.84 -0.54 -15.38
CA TRP A 95 7.08 0.37 -16.25
C TRP A 95 5.60 -0.04 -16.39
N TYR A 96 5.34 -1.34 -16.52
CA TYR A 96 3.98 -1.89 -16.55
C TYR A 96 3.22 -1.55 -15.27
N LEU A 97 3.86 -1.59 -14.10
CA LEU A 97 3.19 -1.22 -12.85
C LEU A 97 2.69 0.24 -12.86
N TRP A 98 3.31 1.13 -13.62
CA TRP A 98 2.85 2.51 -13.74
C TRP A 98 1.65 2.68 -14.71
N THR A 99 1.57 1.86 -15.76
CA THR A 99 0.63 2.11 -16.89
C THR A 99 -0.35 0.97 -17.20
N GLY A 100 -0.11 -0.21 -16.66
CA GLY A 100 -0.73 -1.45 -17.10
C GLY A 100 -2.15 -1.66 -16.56
N PRO A 101 -3.06 -2.25 -17.37
CA PRO A 101 -4.47 -2.43 -17.00
C PRO A 101 -4.71 -3.26 -15.73
N ASP A 102 -3.85 -4.25 -15.49
CA ASP A 102 -3.94 -5.14 -14.33
C ASP A 102 -2.88 -4.82 -13.27
N SER A 103 -2.27 -3.63 -13.35
CA SER A 103 -1.34 -3.18 -12.33
C SER A 103 -2.08 -2.86 -11.02
N PRO A 104 -1.62 -3.39 -9.87
CA PRO A 104 -2.14 -3.02 -8.57
C PRO A 104 -1.78 -1.58 -8.14
N LEU A 105 -0.92 -0.88 -8.89
CA LEU A 105 -0.50 0.50 -8.59
C LEU A 105 -1.19 1.56 -9.46
N PHE A 106 -1.92 1.15 -10.52
CA PHE A 106 -2.53 2.08 -11.47
C PHE A 106 -4.06 1.95 -11.53
N GLY A 107 -4.58 0.72 -11.66
CA GLY A 107 -6.01 0.46 -11.52
C GLY A 107 -6.94 1.06 -12.59
N LYS A 108 -6.41 1.34 -13.79
CA LYS A 108 -7.20 1.78 -14.96
C LYS A 108 -6.74 1.03 -16.20
N ASP A 109 -7.60 0.96 -17.22
CA ASP A 109 -7.36 0.20 -18.45
C ASP A 109 -6.18 0.69 -19.30
N LYS A 110 -5.91 2.00 -19.30
CA LYS A 110 -4.77 2.62 -19.99
C LYS A 110 -4.39 3.95 -19.34
N MET A 111 -3.13 4.35 -19.51
CA MET A 111 -2.63 5.67 -19.17
C MET A 111 -2.83 6.61 -20.35
N THR A 112 -3.60 7.69 -20.17
CA THR A 112 -3.88 8.68 -21.25
C THR A 112 -3.12 9.99 -21.07
N THR A 113 -2.01 9.96 -20.31
CA THR A 113 -1.23 11.17 -20.01
C THR A 113 -0.71 11.85 -21.28
N PHE A 114 -0.29 11.09 -22.29
CA PHE A 114 0.18 11.70 -23.53
C PHE A 114 -0.97 12.42 -24.26
N GLU A 115 -2.09 11.72 -24.43
CA GLU A 115 -3.29 12.23 -25.08
C GLU A 115 -3.80 13.50 -24.40
N ARG A 116 -3.83 13.52 -23.06
CA ARG A 116 -4.23 14.68 -22.27
C ARG A 116 -3.35 15.92 -22.46
N TYR A 117 -2.09 15.74 -22.84
CA TYR A 117 -1.14 16.84 -23.03
C TYR A 117 -1.07 17.31 -24.48
N PHE A 118 -1.33 16.43 -25.45
CA PHE A 118 -1.01 16.67 -26.86
C PHE A 118 -2.17 16.46 -27.84
N ILE A 119 -3.31 15.95 -27.39
CA ILE A 119 -4.49 15.70 -28.23
C ILE A 119 -5.69 16.45 -27.64
N ASP A 120 -6.31 17.33 -28.42
CA ASP A 120 -7.46 18.12 -27.97
C ASP A 120 -8.74 17.28 -27.80
N ASP A 121 -8.84 16.17 -28.52
CA ASP A 121 -9.99 15.25 -28.45
C ASP A 121 -10.09 14.57 -27.08
N LYS A 122 -11.08 15.00 -26.29
CA LYS A 122 -11.32 14.53 -24.92
C LYS A 122 -11.77 13.07 -24.85
N GLU A 123 -12.30 12.49 -25.92
CA GLU A 123 -12.66 11.06 -25.90
C GLU A 123 -11.42 10.18 -25.73
N THR A 124 -10.27 10.64 -26.26
CA THR A 124 -8.99 9.93 -26.12
C THR A 124 -8.45 9.94 -24.68
N HIS A 125 -8.92 10.86 -23.84
CA HIS A 125 -8.46 11.06 -22.45
C HIS A 125 -9.11 10.10 -21.45
N VAL A 126 -10.16 9.38 -21.85
CA VAL A 126 -10.93 8.53 -20.94
C VAL A 126 -10.12 7.32 -20.49
N GLU A 127 -9.94 7.19 -19.18
CA GLU A 127 -9.35 6.04 -18.51
C GLU A 127 -10.44 5.31 -17.71
N LYS A 128 -10.73 4.07 -18.07
CA LYS A 128 -11.76 3.28 -17.40
C LYS A 128 -11.16 2.65 -16.15
N LYS A 129 -11.80 2.89 -15.01
CA LYS A 129 -11.41 2.30 -13.73
C LYS A 129 -11.56 0.78 -13.76
N SER A 130 -10.61 0.10 -13.10
CA SER A 130 -10.68 -1.32 -12.79
C SER A 130 -11.99 -1.69 -12.09
N PRO A 131 -12.54 -2.90 -12.32
CA PRO A 131 -13.72 -3.40 -11.60
C PRO A 131 -13.58 -3.31 -10.07
N TYR A 132 -12.35 -3.39 -9.55
CA TYR A 132 -12.05 -3.20 -8.13
C TYR A 132 -12.73 -1.95 -7.54
N PHE A 133 -12.62 -0.78 -8.20
CA PHE A 133 -13.16 0.48 -7.68
C PHE A 133 -14.69 0.55 -7.73
N LYS A 134 -15.34 -0.33 -8.50
CA LYS A 134 -16.81 -0.46 -8.46
C LYS A 134 -17.26 -1.32 -7.29
N LEU A 135 -16.38 -2.20 -6.79
CA LEU A 135 -16.65 -3.21 -5.78
C LEU A 135 -16.01 -2.88 -4.42
N GLU A 136 -15.19 -1.83 -4.33
CA GLU A 136 -14.40 -1.49 -3.13
C GLU A 136 -15.24 -1.18 -1.89
N ASP A 137 -16.50 -0.77 -2.07
CA ASP A 137 -17.44 -0.54 -0.96
C ASP A 137 -18.19 -1.82 -0.52
N SER A 138 -17.90 -2.96 -1.16
CA SER A 138 -18.49 -4.25 -0.80
C SER A 138 -17.75 -4.90 0.37
N GLU A 139 -18.43 -5.06 1.50
CA GLU A 139 -17.91 -5.80 2.65
C GLU A 139 -17.48 -7.22 2.25
N LYS A 140 -18.26 -7.90 1.40
CA LYS A 140 -17.95 -9.24 0.90
C LYS A 140 -16.58 -9.26 0.17
N MET A 141 -16.30 -8.24 -0.65
CA MET A 141 -15.02 -8.19 -1.37
C MET A 141 -13.85 -7.97 -0.40
N CYS A 142 -13.98 -7.05 0.55
CA CYS A 142 -12.95 -6.83 1.58
C CYS A 142 -12.65 -8.12 2.35
N ARG A 143 -13.69 -8.87 2.74
CA ARG A 143 -13.54 -10.14 3.46
C ARG A 143 -12.79 -11.20 2.64
N MET A 144 -13.12 -11.35 1.35
CA MET A 144 -12.37 -12.23 0.45
C MET A 144 -10.90 -11.83 0.30
N ILE A 145 -10.61 -10.52 0.27
CA ILE A 145 -9.24 -10.00 0.23
C ILE A 145 -8.50 -10.36 1.52
N PHE A 146 -9.11 -10.21 2.70
CA PHE A 146 -8.46 -10.61 3.96
C PHE A 146 -8.07 -12.08 3.97
N GLU A 147 -8.99 -12.97 3.57
CA GLU A 147 -8.75 -14.41 3.51
C GLU A 147 -7.59 -14.75 2.54
N GLU A 148 -7.58 -14.15 1.35
CA GLU A 148 -6.52 -14.34 0.35
C GLU A 148 -5.13 -13.94 0.87
N PHE A 149 -5.08 -12.94 1.74
CA PHE A 149 -3.84 -12.47 2.36
C PHE A 149 -3.54 -13.14 3.72
N GLY A 150 -4.38 -14.08 4.14
CA GLY A 150 -4.23 -14.82 5.40
C GLY A 150 -4.44 -13.94 6.63
N LEU A 151 -5.47 -13.11 6.60
CA LEU A 151 -5.91 -12.22 7.68
C LEU A 151 -7.32 -12.58 8.13
N ASN A 152 -7.66 -12.26 9.38
CA ASN A 152 -8.98 -12.53 9.96
C ASN A 152 -10.01 -11.47 9.53
N PRO A 153 -11.04 -11.80 8.74
CA PRO A 153 -11.99 -10.81 8.22
C PRO A 153 -12.82 -10.06 9.26
N GLU A 154 -12.90 -10.57 10.49
CA GLU A 154 -13.68 -9.92 11.55
C GLU A 154 -12.99 -8.71 12.16
N VAL A 155 -11.65 -8.73 12.23
CA VAL A 155 -10.84 -7.71 12.91
C VAL A 155 -9.90 -6.97 11.95
N SER A 156 -9.91 -7.34 10.68
CA SER A 156 -9.01 -6.79 9.68
C SER A 156 -9.57 -5.60 8.95
N HIS A 157 -8.65 -4.71 8.58
CA HIS A 157 -8.93 -3.47 7.87
C HIS A 157 -7.99 -3.34 6.67
N ILE A 158 -8.52 -2.89 5.54
CA ILE A 158 -7.74 -2.47 4.39
C ILE A 158 -7.41 -1.00 4.56
N ILE A 159 -6.14 -0.65 4.40
CA ILE A 159 -5.69 0.74 4.36
C ILE A 159 -5.17 1.03 2.96
N ASN A 160 -5.79 2.01 2.30
CA ASN A 160 -5.50 2.38 0.92
C ASN A 160 -5.38 3.90 0.78
N GLY A 161 -4.60 4.40 -0.19
CA GLY A 161 -4.41 5.85 -0.36
C GLY A 161 -4.28 6.32 -1.80
N HIS A 162 -4.73 5.54 -2.78
CA HIS A 162 -4.51 5.86 -4.20
C HIS A 162 -5.50 6.88 -4.77
N MET A 163 -6.78 6.77 -4.39
CA MET A 163 -7.82 7.66 -4.88
C MET A 163 -8.18 8.72 -3.82
N PRO A 164 -8.21 10.01 -4.19
CA PRO A 164 -8.61 11.05 -3.25
C PRO A 164 -10.08 10.92 -2.88
N VAL A 165 -10.39 11.13 -1.60
CA VAL A 165 -11.73 11.15 -1.04
C VAL A 165 -12.32 12.54 -1.22
N LYS A 166 -13.43 12.64 -1.96
CA LYS A 166 -14.10 13.91 -2.20
C LYS A 166 -15.17 14.17 -1.15
N LEU A 167 -14.75 14.64 0.04
CA LEU A 167 -15.66 14.97 1.15
C LEU A 167 -16.77 15.96 0.72
N LYS A 168 -16.42 16.96 -0.09
CA LYS A 168 -17.39 17.96 -0.58
C LYS A 168 -18.53 17.36 -1.41
N SER A 169 -18.34 16.18 -2.01
CA SER A 169 -19.39 15.45 -2.72
C SER A 169 -20.03 14.34 -1.88
N GLY A 170 -19.78 14.30 -0.58
CA GLY A 170 -20.36 13.33 0.37
C GLY A 170 -19.65 11.97 0.39
N GLU A 171 -18.47 11.83 -0.21
CA GLU A 171 -17.71 10.58 -0.11
C GLU A 171 -17.13 10.40 1.30
N SER A 172 -17.14 9.17 1.80
CA SER A 172 -16.56 8.81 3.10
C SER A 172 -15.17 8.16 2.93
N PRO A 173 -14.20 8.48 3.80
CA PRO A 173 -12.93 7.74 3.88
C PRO A 173 -13.12 6.34 4.49
N ILE A 174 -14.24 6.11 5.17
CA ILE A 174 -14.62 4.83 5.76
C ILE A 174 -15.64 4.17 4.84
N ARG A 175 -15.31 2.99 4.33
CA ARG A 175 -16.10 2.26 3.33
C ARG A 175 -16.28 0.81 3.76
N ALA A 176 -17.17 0.10 3.08
CA ALA A 176 -17.40 -1.33 3.29
C ALA A 176 -17.66 -1.67 4.77
N ASN A 177 -18.53 -0.89 5.42
CA ASN A 177 -18.88 -1.06 6.83
C ASN A 177 -17.66 -1.05 7.78
N GLY A 178 -16.72 -0.14 7.51
CA GLY A 178 -15.51 0.03 8.32
C GLY A 178 -14.31 -0.77 7.81
N LYS A 179 -14.48 -1.78 6.95
CA LYS A 179 -13.38 -2.68 6.53
C LYS A 179 -12.39 -2.06 5.55
N LEU A 180 -12.74 -0.95 4.90
CA LEU A 180 -11.85 -0.21 4.00
C LEU A 180 -11.69 1.23 4.50
N LEU A 181 -10.44 1.61 4.76
CA LEU A 181 -10.02 2.94 5.19
C LEU A 181 -9.19 3.58 4.08
N VAL A 182 -9.75 4.62 3.46
CA VAL A 182 -9.08 5.39 2.40
C VAL A 182 -8.45 6.63 3.01
N ILE A 183 -7.12 6.63 3.10
CA ILE A 183 -6.30 7.70 3.64
C ILE A 183 -5.57 8.36 2.47
N ASP A 184 -6.09 9.48 2.01
CA ASP A 184 -5.44 10.26 0.97
C ASP A 184 -4.42 11.28 1.53
N GLY A 185 -3.42 11.58 0.71
CA GLY A 185 -2.44 12.62 0.97
C GLY A 185 -2.99 13.99 0.56
N GLY A 186 -3.91 14.56 1.33
CA GLY A 186 -4.44 15.92 1.12
C GLY A 186 -3.40 17.05 1.27
N PHE A 187 -2.16 16.74 1.67
CA PHE A 187 -1.10 17.73 1.89
C PHE A 187 -0.60 18.43 0.62
N SER A 188 -0.85 17.86 -0.56
CA SER A 188 -0.49 18.50 -1.82
C SER A 188 -1.48 19.62 -2.14
N ARG A 189 -0.97 20.85 -2.32
CA ARG A 189 -1.74 22.05 -2.70
C ARG A 189 -2.65 21.83 -3.91
N ALA A 190 -2.22 20.99 -4.86
CA ALA A 190 -2.99 20.67 -6.06
C ALA A 190 -4.30 19.92 -5.75
N TYR A 191 -4.33 19.14 -4.67
CA TYR A 191 -5.47 18.28 -4.31
C TYR A 191 -6.40 18.89 -3.25
N GLN A 192 -5.94 19.84 -2.44
CA GLN A 192 -6.75 20.51 -1.40
C GLN A 192 -8.08 21.09 -1.92
N LYS A 193 -8.09 21.64 -3.15
CA LYS A 193 -9.32 22.18 -3.76
C LYS A 193 -10.39 21.11 -3.94
N ALA A 194 -9.98 19.88 -4.27
CA ALA A 194 -10.85 18.74 -4.56
C ALA A 194 -11.28 17.98 -3.29
N THR A 195 -10.37 17.77 -2.33
CA THR A 195 -10.63 17.01 -1.10
C THR A 195 -11.34 17.85 -0.04
N GLY A 196 -10.99 19.15 0.07
CA GLY A 196 -11.51 20.06 1.08
C GLY A 196 -10.83 19.99 2.45
N ILE A 197 -9.82 19.12 2.61
CA ILE A 197 -9.04 18.92 3.84
C ILE A 197 -7.54 18.77 3.52
N ALA A 198 -6.67 18.90 4.54
CA ALA A 198 -5.23 18.63 4.44
C ALA A 198 -4.87 17.13 4.41
N GLY A 199 -5.86 16.25 4.54
CA GLY A 199 -5.70 14.79 4.51
C GLY A 199 -6.02 14.15 5.86
N TYR A 200 -5.69 12.87 5.98
CA TYR A 200 -6.01 12.06 7.15
C TYR A 200 -4.77 11.48 7.82
N THR A 201 -4.86 11.31 9.13
CA THR A 201 -3.92 10.50 9.92
C THR A 201 -4.69 9.35 10.56
N LEU A 202 -4.24 8.12 10.30
CA LEU A 202 -4.73 6.93 11.01
C LEU A 202 -3.79 6.63 12.17
N ILE A 203 -4.36 6.54 13.37
CA ILE A 203 -3.65 6.26 14.61
C ILE A 203 -4.11 4.89 15.10
N TYR A 204 -3.15 3.98 15.29
CA TYR A 204 -3.37 2.70 15.95
C TYR A 204 -2.71 2.71 17.32
N ASN A 205 -3.50 2.44 18.37
CA ASN A 205 -2.98 2.35 19.73
C ASN A 205 -3.67 1.21 20.51
N SER A 206 -3.35 1.06 21.80
CA SER A 206 -3.89 -0.03 22.62
C SER A 206 -5.42 -0.02 22.81
N TYR A 207 -6.10 1.05 22.40
CA TYR A 207 -7.55 1.20 22.47
C TYR A 207 -8.26 1.05 21.11
N GLY A 208 -7.51 0.85 20.02
CA GLY A 208 -8.07 0.62 18.68
C GLY A 208 -7.57 1.62 17.62
N LEU A 209 -8.42 1.86 16.62
CA LEU A 209 -8.15 2.70 15.45
C LEU A 209 -8.89 4.04 15.52
N LEU A 210 -8.15 5.12 15.33
CA LEU A 210 -8.68 6.49 15.23
C LEU A 210 -8.31 7.08 13.88
N LEU A 211 -9.27 7.68 13.19
CA LEU A 211 -9.03 8.44 11.98
C LEU A 211 -9.20 9.92 12.27
N VAL A 212 -8.14 10.69 12.07
CA VAL A 212 -8.13 12.13 12.29
C VAL A 212 -8.08 12.82 10.94
N SER A 213 -9.04 13.71 10.67
CA SER A 213 -9.00 14.60 9.51
C SER A 213 -8.42 15.96 9.92
N HIS A 214 -7.57 16.52 9.06
CA HIS A 214 -6.89 17.78 9.32
C HIS A 214 -7.39 18.88 8.40
N ASP A 215 -7.56 20.10 8.94
CA ASP A 215 -7.89 21.25 8.13
C ASP A 215 -6.69 21.77 7.32
N PRO A 216 -6.91 22.39 6.14
CA PRO A 216 -5.84 22.98 5.33
C PRO A 216 -5.06 24.06 6.10
N PHE A 217 -3.73 23.94 6.08
CA PHE A 217 -2.84 25.02 6.50
C PHE A 217 -2.54 25.95 5.32
N GLU A 218 -3.02 27.19 5.37
CA GLU A 218 -2.89 28.15 4.27
C GLU A 218 -1.50 28.79 4.22
N SER A 219 -1.12 29.50 5.28
CA SER A 219 0.22 30.09 5.42
C SER A 219 0.51 30.45 6.88
N THR A 220 1.81 30.60 7.20
CA THR A 220 2.25 31.07 8.52
C THR A 220 1.70 32.46 8.84
N GLN A 221 1.62 33.34 7.84
CA GLN A 221 1.11 34.71 8.04
C GLN A 221 -0.36 34.70 8.43
N VAL A 222 -1.21 34.00 7.66
CA VAL A 222 -2.65 33.86 7.97
C VAL A 222 -2.86 33.20 9.33
N ALA A 223 -2.06 32.18 9.67
CA ALA A 223 -2.18 31.51 10.96
C ALA A 223 -1.86 32.44 12.15
N ILE A 224 -0.88 33.33 12.00
CA ILE A 224 -0.51 34.31 13.03
C ILE A 224 -1.52 35.46 13.09
N GLU A 225 -1.89 36.04 11.94
CA GLU A 225 -2.80 37.19 11.86
C GLU A 225 -4.23 36.85 12.28
N GLU A 226 -4.70 35.65 11.95
CA GLU A 226 -6.05 35.18 12.30
C GLU A 226 -6.07 34.30 13.55
N GLU A 227 -4.92 34.12 14.23
CA GLU A 227 -4.77 33.27 15.41
C GLU A 227 -5.35 31.85 15.21
N LYS A 228 -5.23 31.32 13.98
CA LYS A 228 -5.77 30.00 13.62
C LYS A 228 -4.94 28.89 14.26
N ASP A 229 -5.61 28.02 15.00
CA ASP A 229 -5.04 26.78 15.52
C ASP A 229 -5.29 25.60 14.56
N ILE A 230 -4.54 24.50 14.73
CA ILE A 230 -4.71 23.28 13.93
C ILE A 230 -5.97 22.55 14.41
N HIS A 231 -7.09 22.84 13.77
CA HIS A 231 -8.33 22.12 14.00
C HIS A 231 -8.26 20.73 13.36
N SER A 232 -8.48 19.70 14.18
CA SER A 232 -8.55 18.31 13.74
C SER A 232 -9.85 17.68 14.24
N THR A 233 -10.57 17.01 13.34
CA THR A 233 -11.76 16.24 13.71
C THR A 233 -11.38 14.79 13.86
N THR A 234 -11.62 14.21 15.04
CA THR A 234 -11.31 12.80 15.31
C THR A 234 -12.58 11.96 15.14
N MET A 235 -12.51 10.97 14.25
CA MET A 235 -13.50 9.92 14.11
C MET A 235 -12.95 8.64 14.75
N VAL A 236 -13.68 8.11 15.73
CA VAL A 236 -13.36 6.81 16.34
C VAL A 236 -13.89 5.72 15.42
N LEU A 237 -12.99 4.93 14.82
CA LEU A 237 -13.37 3.88 13.88
C LEU A 237 -13.67 2.57 14.60
N GLU A 238 -12.76 2.20 15.48
CA GLU A 238 -12.82 0.97 16.24
C GLU A 238 -12.36 1.27 17.65
N LYS A 239 -13.19 0.91 18.62
CA LYS A 239 -12.85 1.01 20.03
C LYS A 239 -12.83 -0.40 20.61
N GLU A 240 -11.63 -0.84 20.95
CA GLU A 240 -11.42 -2.13 21.58
C GLU A 240 -12.07 -2.12 22.98
N VAL A 241 -12.92 -3.12 23.24
CA VAL A 241 -13.55 -3.31 24.57
C VAL A 241 -12.49 -3.70 25.59
N GLU A 242 -11.50 -4.49 25.17
CA GLU A 242 -10.33 -4.88 25.96
C GLU A 242 -9.06 -4.28 25.38
N ARG A 243 -8.24 -3.68 26.24
CA ARG A 243 -6.99 -3.03 25.83
C ARG A 243 -6.01 -4.04 25.23
N LYS A 244 -5.57 -3.81 23.99
CA LYS A 244 -4.50 -4.59 23.35
C LYS A 244 -3.17 -4.44 24.08
N ARG A 245 -2.46 -5.55 24.26
CA ARG A 245 -1.12 -5.63 24.82
C ARG A 245 -0.11 -5.93 23.72
N VAL A 246 1.18 -5.74 24.03
CA VAL A 246 2.27 -6.05 23.09
C VAL A 246 2.21 -7.49 22.61
N ARG A 247 1.86 -8.45 23.47
CA ARG A 247 1.74 -9.87 23.09
C ARG A 247 0.67 -10.15 22.03
N ASP A 248 -0.29 -9.24 21.86
CA ASP A 248 -1.42 -9.36 20.94
C ASP A 248 -1.11 -8.70 19.57
N THR A 249 0.15 -8.28 19.34
CA THR A 249 0.63 -7.68 18.07
C THR A 249 1.51 -8.66 17.32
N ASP A 250 1.74 -8.39 16.02
CA ASP A 250 2.63 -9.21 15.19
C ASP A 250 4.06 -9.28 15.76
N ASP A 251 4.52 -8.21 16.41
CA ASP A 251 5.82 -8.18 17.09
C ASP A 251 5.78 -8.96 18.41
N GLY A 252 4.65 -8.95 19.13
CA GLY A 252 4.41 -9.83 20.27
C GLY A 252 4.53 -11.30 19.91
N GLU A 253 3.92 -11.72 18.80
CA GLU A 253 4.01 -13.10 18.30
C GLU A 253 5.47 -13.51 18.03
N LYS A 254 6.25 -12.62 17.39
CA LYS A 254 7.69 -12.85 17.17
C LYS A 254 8.46 -12.98 18.48
N LEU A 255 8.19 -12.11 19.45
CA LEU A 255 8.86 -12.15 20.76
C LEU A 255 8.54 -13.45 21.51
N ILE A 256 7.29 -13.91 21.46
CA ILE A 256 6.88 -15.18 22.07
C ILE A 256 7.59 -16.35 21.38
N ALA A 257 7.68 -16.35 20.05
CA ALA A 257 8.43 -17.37 19.31
C ALA A 257 9.92 -17.38 19.70
N GLN A 258 10.55 -16.21 19.80
CA GLN A 258 11.94 -16.08 20.23
C GLN A 258 12.16 -16.58 21.66
N ILE A 259 11.24 -16.28 22.59
CA ILE A 259 11.30 -16.80 23.96
C ILE A 259 11.29 -18.34 23.93
N LYS A 260 10.36 -18.93 23.16
CA LYS A 260 10.27 -20.39 23.02
C LYS A 260 11.54 -21.00 22.42
N ASP A 261 12.11 -20.38 21.40
CA ASP A 261 13.35 -20.85 20.77
C ASP A 261 14.53 -20.80 21.76
N LEU A 262 14.60 -19.76 22.59
CA LEU A 262 15.61 -19.62 23.64
C LEU A 262 15.42 -20.65 24.77
N GLU A 263 14.18 -20.94 25.16
CA GLU A 263 13.85 -22.00 26.13
C GLU A 263 14.28 -23.37 25.59
N MET A 264 13.97 -23.68 24.33
CA MET A 264 14.40 -24.92 23.68
C MET A 264 15.93 -25.01 23.58
N LEU A 265 16.61 -23.91 23.26
CA LEU A 265 18.07 -23.86 23.22
C LEU A 265 18.68 -24.13 24.60
N LEU A 266 18.14 -23.50 25.64
CA LEU A 266 18.58 -23.70 27.02
C LEU A 266 18.43 -25.16 27.45
N ASP A 267 17.30 -25.79 27.13
CA ASP A 267 17.07 -27.20 27.44
C ASP A 267 18.02 -28.12 26.65
N ALA A 268 18.29 -27.81 25.38
CA ALA A 268 19.27 -28.54 24.57
C ALA A 268 20.69 -28.50 25.17
N TYR A 269 21.10 -27.37 25.76
CA TYR A 269 22.35 -27.28 26.51
C TYR A 269 22.31 -28.11 27.80
N ARG A 270 21.21 -28.03 28.56
CA ARG A 270 21.05 -28.76 29.84
C ARG A 270 21.10 -30.28 29.69
N ILE A 271 20.51 -30.81 28.62
CA ILE A 271 20.51 -32.26 28.33
C ILE A 271 21.76 -32.72 27.57
N GLY A 272 22.68 -31.80 27.25
CA GLY A 272 23.92 -32.09 26.53
C GLY A 272 23.75 -32.39 25.04
N LEU A 273 22.61 -32.06 24.44
CA LEU A 273 22.38 -32.18 22.99
C LEU A 273 23.25 -31.18 22.23
N ILE A 274 23.41 -29.97 22.77
CA ILE A 274 24.35 -28.96 22.29
C ILE A 274 25.44 -28.78 23.34
N LYS A 275 26.70 -28.80 22.91
CA LYS A 275 27.85 -28.59 23.79
C LYS A 275 28.18 -27.11 23.86
N GLU A 276 28.43 -26.61 25.06
CA GLU A 276 28.98 -25.28 25.28
C GLU A 276 30.35 -25.21 24.62
N GLN A 277 30.52 -24.29 23.66
CA GLN A 277 31.84 -23.98 23.11
C GLN A 277 32.53 -23.01 24.07
N ARG A 278 33.69 -23.42 24.58
CA ARG A 278 34.59 -22.55 25.34
C ARG A 278 35.33 -21.59 24.41
#